data_AF-A0A2G5HMI0-F1
#
_entry.id   AF-A0A2G5HMI0-F1
#
_cell.length_a   1.000
_cell.length_b   1.000
_cell.length_c   1.000
_cell.angle_alpha   90.00
_cell.angle_beta   90.00
_cell.angle_gamma   90.00
#
_symmetry.space_group_name_H-M   'P 1'
#
loop_
_entity.id
_entity.type
_entity.pdbx_description
1 polymer ?
#
loop_
_entity_poly.entity_id
_entity_poly.type
_entity_poly.pdbx_seq_one_letter_code
_entity_poly.pdbx_strand_id
1 'polypeptide(L)'
;MSDLDSLVDMGFDKEKSQMALKKGGNLQGAIDWLDKNADRSIEQLKADEAEDAEAPQLEAGETARSMICNECQKKFRSMAQAQFHAEKSGHTDFAESTEEIAPLTEEEKKAKLAELREKAAERKAKQAVEEKKEQKRNEEIRRKHTKESDDAKEELARKEQIKEAAKKRQEKADDIAAKKRIKDKIEADKAARKAKIEEEKRMRENPAAYNPGAATAPSGAAAAAAPAAAPAKVVNHSEARLRLQTPSGNVMKTMPAETTLFEVAEAIKHEKGTDVTSFTQAFPRKTWSYEDFGLTLKEAGLVPSAALVVK
;
A
#
# COMPACT_ATOMS: atom_id res chain seq x y z
N MET A 1 12.00 21.72 -31.48
CA MET A 1 12.92 20.83 -30.74
C MET A 1 12.99 19.56 -31.54
N SER A 2 14.17 19.17 -32.04
CA SER A 2 14.26 17.91 -32.78
C SER A 2 14.19 16.73 -31.80
N ASP A 3 13.73 15.57 -32.26
CA ASP A 3 13.69 14.36 -31.41
C ASP A 3 15.10 14.00 -30.90
N LEU A 4 16.13 14.34 -31.67
CA LEU A 4 17.53 14.17 -31.28
C LEU A 4 17.92 15.13 -30.14
N ASP A 5 17.56 16.41 -30.23
CA ASP A 5 17.84 17.38 -29.17
C ASP A 5 17.12 16.99 -27.88
N SER A 6 15.88 16.48 -27.98
CA SER A 6 15.13 15.96 -26.83
C SER A 6 15.85 14.80 -26.14
N LEU A 7 16.42 13.86 -26.90
CA LEU A 7 17.18 12.73 -26.34
C LEU A 7 18.50 13.17 -25.70
N VAL A 8 19.19 14.14 -26.31
CA VAL A 8 20.43 14.69 -25.76
C VAL A 8 20.15 15.47 -24.47
N ASP A 9 19.05 16.23 -24.41
CA ASP A 9 18.62 16.95 -23.19
C ASP A 9 18.20 15.99 -22.07
N MET A 10 17.70 14.80 -22.41
CA MET A 10 17.45 13.71 -21.45
C MET A 10 18.73 13.02 -20.95
N GLY A 11 19.91 13.40 -21.47
CA GLY A 11 21.21 12.89 -21.05
C GLY A 11 21.72 11.68 -21.83
N PHE A 12 21.10 11.33 -22.96
CA PHE A 12 21.58 10.25 -23.83
C PHE A 12 22.71 10.73 -24.75
N ASP A 13 23.66 9.83 -25.05
CA ASP A 13 24.74 10.12 -25.99
C ASP A 13 24.19 10.47 -27.38
N LYS A 14 24.80 11.46 -28.03
CA LYS A 14 24.34 12.01 -29.31
C LYS A 14 24.41 10.99 -30.45
N GLU A 15 25.45 10.17 -30.51
CA GLU A 15 25.60 9.16 -31.56
C GLU A 15 24.66 7.98 -31.32
N LYS A 16 24.52 7.55 -30.06
CA LYS A 16 23.59 6.48 -29.68
C LYS A 16 22.14 6.89 -29.94
N SER A 17 21.79 8.15 -29.68
CA SER A 17 20.47 8.72 -29.94
C SER A 17 20.16 8.81 -31.45
N GLN A 18 21.15 9.11 -32.29
CA GLN A 18 20.99 9.07 -33.75
C GLN A 18 20.69 7.65 -34.25
N MET A 19 21.41 6.66 -33.74
CA MET A 19 21.18 5.25 -34.08
C MET A 19 19.80 4.77 -33.59
N ALA A 20 19.42 5.17 -32.38
CA ALA A 20 18.12 4.90 -31.81
C ALA A 20 16.98 5.51 -32.62
N LEU A 21 17.13 6.74 -33.12
CA LEU A 21 16.13 7.37 -34.00
C LEU A 21 16.05 6.68 -35.37
N LYS A 22 17.17 6.20 -35.92
CA LYS A 22 17.18 5.42 -37.17
C LYS A 22 16.46 4.07 -37.01
N LYS A 23 16.65 3.38 -35.88
CA LYS A 23 16.07 2.04 -35.62
C LYS A 23 14.65 2.11 -35.05
N GLY A 24 14.39 3.07 -34.17
CA GLY A 24 13.12 3.28 -33.47
C GLY A 24 12.11 4.13 -34.24
N GLY A 25 12.56 4.91 -35.24
CA GLY A 25 11.72 5.69 -36.18
C GLY A 25 11.00 6.92 -35.59
N ASN A 26 10.65 6.91 -34.31
CA ASN A 26 10.07 8.03 -33.57
C ASN A 26 10.71 8.15 -32.18
N LEU A 27 10.46 9.26 -31.47
CA LEU A 27 11.05 9.52 -30.15
C LEU A 27 10.81 8.39 -29.14
N GLN A 28 9.58 7.89 -29.02
CA GLN A 28 9.26 6.82 -28.06
C GLN A 28 9.97 5.51 -28.42
N GLY A 29 9.99 5.14 -29.70
CA GLY A 29 10.70 3.96 -30.19
C GLY A 29 12.21 4.09 -30.05
N ALA A 30 12.76 5.30 -30.14
CA ALA A 30 14.17 5.57 -29.87
C ALA A 30 14.48 5.40 -28.37
N ILE A 31 13.61 5.87 -27.47
CA ILE A 31 13.76 5.65 -26.02
C ILE A 31 13.71 4.15 -25.69
N ASP A 32 12.72 3.42 -26.20
CA ASP A 32 12.60 1.97 -25.97
C ASP A 32 13.80 1.19 -26.52
N TRP A 33 14.38 1.65 -27.64
CA TRP A 33 15.58 1.06 -28.21
C TRP A 33 16.83 1.38 -27.38
N LEU A 34 16.95 2.60 -26.87
CA LEU A 34 18.05 3.02 -25.99
C LEU A 34 18.03 2.24 -24.68
N ASP A 35 16.85 2.00 -24.11
CA ASP A 35 16.67 1.25 -22.86
C ASP A 35 17.08 -0.22 -23.03
N LYS A 36 16.65 -0.86 -24.12
CA LYS A 36 17.04 -2.24 -24.46
C LYS A 36 18.52 -2.42 -24.77
N ASN A 37 19.19 -1.34 -25.20
CA ASN A 37 20.60 -1.34 -25.54
C ASN A 37 21.43 -0.53 -24.53
N ALA A 38 20.91 -0.27 -23.33
CA ALA A 38 21.56 0.58 -22.32
C ALA A 38 22.96 0.08 -21.98
N ASP A 39 23.10 -1.23 -21.79
CA ASP A 39 24.36 -1.90 -21.40
C ASP A 39 25.36 -2.09 -22.54
N ARG A 40 24.96 -1.80 -23.80
CA ARG A 40 25.79 -1.99 -24.98
C ARG A 40 26.54 -0.70 -25.33
N SER A 41 27.84 -0.82 -25.54
CA SER A 41 28.69 0.30 -25.98
C SER A 41 28.38 0.68 -27.44
N ILE A 42 28.69 1.93 -27.80
CA ILE A 42 28.48 2.43 -29.16
C ILE A 42 29.28 1.61 -30.19
N GLU A 43 30.47 1.12 -29.80
CA GLU A 43 31.31 0.27 -30.66
C GLU A 43 30.70 -1.11 -30.89
N GLN A 44 30.10 -1.73 -29.86
CA GLN A 44 29.37 -2.98 -30.00
C GLN A 44 28.14 -2.82 -30.89
N LEU A 45 27.38 -1.74 -30.72
CA LEU A 45 26.21 -1.46 -31.53
C LEU A 45 26.57 -1.16 -33.00
N LYS A 46 27.70 -0.49 -33.23
CA LYS A 46 28.26 -0.29 -34.59
C LYS A 46 28.75 -1.60 -35.19
N ALA A 47 29.34 -2.49 -34.39
CA ALA A 47 29.76 -3.82 -34.84
C ALA A 47 28.55 -4.70 -35.19
N ASP A 48 27.49 -4.70 -34.39
CA ASP A 48 26.26 -5.42 -34.75
C ASP A 48 25.60 -4.82 -35.99
N GLU A 49 25.61 -3.48 -36.14
CA GLU A 49 25.05 -2.84 -37.35
C GLU A 49 25.88 -3.18 -38.59
N ALA A 50 27.20 -3.39 -38.44
CA ALA A 50 28.04 -3.92 -39.49
C ALA A 50 27.71 -5.40 -39.80
N GLU A 51 27.52 -6.25 -38.78
CA GLU A 51 27.10 -7.65 -38.98
C GLU A 51 25.69 -7.77 -39.58
N ASP A 52 24.76 -6.88 -39.24
CA ASP A 52 23.38 -6.86 -39.76
C ASP A 52 23.32 -6.24 -41.17
N ALA A 53 24.21 -5.28 -41.48
CA ALA A 53 24.41 -4.76 -42.85
C ALA A 53 25.16 -5.75 -43.75
N GLU A 54 25.90 -6.68 -43.17
CA GLU A 54 26.62 -7.78 -43.81
C GLU A 54 25.80 -9.09 -43.75
N ALA A 55 24.46 -8.98 -43.75
CA ALA A 55 23.62 -10.07 -44.23
C ALA A 55 24.09 -10.41 -45.67
N PRO A 56 24.62 -11.62 -45.91
CA PRO A 56 25.37 -11.90 -47.13
C PRO A 56 24.43 -11.77 -48.33
N GLN A 57 24.63 -10.72 -49.10
CA GLN A 57 24.13 -10.65 -50.46
C GLN A 57 24.95 -11.66 -51.27
N LEU A 58 24.24 -12.61 -51.87
CA LEU A 58 24.80 -13.70 -52.65
C LEU A 58 25.79 -13.16 -53.69
N GLU A 59 27.07 -13.47 -53.51
CA GLU A 59 28.11 -13.28 -54.52
C GLU A 59 27.74 -14.10 -55.77
N ALA A 60 27.83 -13.48 -56.94
CA ALA A 60 27.48 -14.09 -58.21
C ALA A 60 28.53 -15.15 -58.59
N GLY A 61 28.36 -16.38 -58.10
CA GLY A 61 29.24 -17.49 -58.42
C GLY A 61 29.09 -18.77 -57.59
N GLU A 62 28.36 -18.76 -56.47
CA GLU A 62 28.17 -19.99 -55.68
C GLU A 62 27.07 -20.89 -56.26
N THR A 63 27.44 -22.15 -56.51
CA THR A 63 26.56 -23.21 -56.99
C THR A 63 25.39 -23.40 -56.02
N ALA A 64 24.16 -23.24 -56.50
CA ALA A 64 22.95 -23.35 -55.70
C ALA A 64 22.78 -24.78 -55.12
N ARG A 65 23.26 -25.01 -53.90
CA ARG A 65 22.91 -26.19 -53.10
C ARG A 65 21.60 -25.92 -52.38
N SER A 66 20.48 -26.23 -53.02
CA SER A 66 19.20 -26.22 -52.31
C SER A 66 19.17 -27.33 -51.25
N MET A 67 18.75 -26.99 -50.03
CA MET A 67 18.63 -27.95 -48.93
C MET A 67 17.16 -28.30 -48.72
N ILE A 68 16.81 -29.56 -48.54
CA ILE A 68 15.45 -30.02 -48.26
C ILE A 68 15.40 -30.53 -46.83
N CYS A 69 14.48 -29.99 -46.02
CA CYS A 69 14.20 -30.58 -44.71
C CYS A 69 13.40 -31.87 -44.93
N ASN A 70 13.91 -33.03 -44.49
CA ASN A 70 13.24 -34.31 -44.68
C ASN A 70 11.96 -34.44 -43.82
N GLU A 71 11.90 -33.71 -42.70
CA GLU A 71 10.77 -33.73 -41.77
C GLU A 71 9.55 -32.94 -42.28
N CYS A 72 9.77 -31.86 -43.04
CA CYS A 72 8.66 -31.04 -43.57
C CYS A 72 8.69 -30.79 -45.07
N GLN A 73 9.62 -31.43 -45.78
CA GLN A 73 9.79 -31.40 -47.24
C GLN A 73 9.89 -29.98 -47.84
N LYS A 74 10.28 -28.98 -47.03
CA LYS A 74 10.49 -27.62 -47.51
C LYS A 74 11.88 -27.50 -48.13
N LYS A 75 11.92 -26.95 -49.33
CA LYS A 75 13.17 -26.65 -50.06
C LYS A 75 13.65 -25.25 -49.70
N PHE A 76 14.92 -25.13 -49.34
CA PHE A 76 15.59 -23.89 -48.95
C PHE A 76 16.61 -23.51 -50.01
N ARG A 77 16.72 -22.21 -50.26
CA ARG A 77 17.61 -21.66 -51.29
C ARG A 77 19.05 -21.50 -50.81
N SER A 78 19.26 -21.42 -49.49
CA SER A 78 20.57 -21.22 -48.85
C SER A 78 20.65 -21.94 -47.50
N MET A 79 21.88 -22.16 -47.03
CA MET A 79 22.18 -22.75 -45.72
C MET A 79 21.63 -21.91 -44.56
N ALA A 80 21.71 -20.58 -44.66
CA ALA A 80 21.16 -19.65 -43.66
C ALA A 80 19.64 -19.79 -43.50
N GLN A 81 18.91 -20.04 -44.61
CA GLN A 81 17.47 -20.25 -44.56
C GLN A 81 17.09 -21.60 -43.92
N ALA A 82 17.92 -22.63 -44.10
CA ALA A 82 17.77 -23.93 -43.44
C ALA A 82 18.03 -23.83 -41.93
N GLN A 83 19.07 -23.08 -41.51
CA GLN A 83 19.35 -22.82 -40.09
C GLN A 83 18.22 -22.07 -39.39
N PHE A 84 17.67 -21.01 -40.00
CA PHE A 84 16.52 -20.28 -39.46
C PHE A 84 15.27 -21.16 -39.32
N HIS A 85 15.05 -22.06 -40.29
CA HIS A 85 13.97 -23.04 -40.22
C HIS A 85 14.22 -24.05 -39.09
N ALA A 86 15.46 -24.53 -38.92
CA ALA A 86 15.84 -25.41 -37.82
C ALA A 86 15.60 -24.76 -36.45
N GLU A 87 15.93 -23.48 -36.28
CA GLU A 87 15.73 -22.76 -35.02
C GLU A 87 14.25 -22.52 -34.72
N LYS A 88 13.43 -22.23 -35.74
CA LYS A 88 12.02 -21.91 -35.56
C LYS A 88 11.11 -23.13 -35.44
N SER A 89 11.42 -24.22 -36.16
CA SER A 89 10.60 -25.43 -36.16
C SER A 89 11.24 -26.62 -35.46
N GLY A 90 12.51 -26.53 -35.06
CA GLY A 90 13.23 -27.61 -34.37
C GLY A 90 13.63 -28.77 -35.27
N HIS A 91 13.55 -28.63 -36.60
CA HIS A 91 13.88 -29.73 -37.52
C HIS A 91 15.38 -29.76 -37.80
N THR A 92 15.99 -30.95 -37.72
CA THR A 92 17.45 -31.12 -37.83
C THR A 92 17.88 -31.94 -39.04
N ASP A 93 16.97 -32.68 -39.67
CA ASP A 93 17.30 -33.52 -40.82
C ASP A 93 17.16 -32.76 -42.15
N PHE A 94 18.29 -32.36 -42.73
CA PHE A 94 18.38 -31.71 -44.04
C PHE A 94 19.18 -32.55 -45.03
N ALA A 95 18.65 -32.72 -46.25
CA ALA A 95 19.33 -33.35 -47.38
C ALA A 95 19.69 -32.30 -48.45
N GLU A 96 20.91 -32.35 -48.97
CA GLU A 96 21.32 -31.54 -50.12
C GLU A 96 20.64 -32.06 -51.39
N SER A 97 19.81 -31.25 -52.05
CA SER A 97 19.25 -31.57 -53.38
C SER A 97 19.87 -30.69 -54.45
N THR A 98 20.20 -31.29 -55.58
CA THR A 98 20.79 -30.62 -56.76
C THR A 98 19.73 -30.00 -57.68
N GLU A 99 18.50 -29.85 -57.21
CA GLU A 99 17.42 -29.27 -58.00
C GLU A 99 17.43 -27.75 -57.83
N GLU A 100 18.00 -27.04 -58.80
CA GLU A 100 17.92 -25.59 -58.88
C GLU A 100 16.45 -25.15 -58.78
N ILE A 101 16.07 -24.60 -57.64
CA ILE A 101 14.75 -23.99 -57.46
C ILE A 101 14.69 -22.83 -58.45
N ALA A 102 13.94 -23.02 -59.54
CA ALA A 102 13.70 -21.98 -60.53
C ALA A 102 13.22 -20.72 -59.78
N PRO A 103 13.90 -19.57 -59.95
CA PRO A 103 13.45 -18.33 -59.32
C PRO A 103 12.02 -18.07 -59.79
N LEU A 104 11.07 -17.90 -58.86
CA LEU A 104 9.69 -17.55 -59.19
C LEU A 104 9.68 -16.48 -60.28
N THR A 105 8.87 -16.70 -61.32
CA THR A 105 8.71 -15.75 -62.42
C THR A 105 8.27 -14.40 -61.86
N GLU A 106 8.65 -13.31 -62.53
CA GLU A 106 8.37 -11.95 -62.02
C GLU A 106 6.87 -11.70 -61.79
N GLU A 107 6.01 -12.40 -62.51
CA GLU A 107 4.55 -12.32 -62.37
C GLU A 107 4.04 -13.02 -61.10
N GLU A 108 4.57 -14.19 -60.75
CA GLU A 108 4.20 -14.90 -59.52
C GLU A 108 4.72 -14.17 -58.27
N LYS A 109 5.90 -13.53 -58.36
CA LYS A 109 6.41 -12.66 -57.29
C LYS A 109 5.53 -11.44 -57.08
N LYS A 110 5.07 -10.80 -58.16
CA LYS A 110 4.14 -9.66 -58.09
C LYS A 110 2.79 -10.08 -57.51
N ALA A 111 2.25 -11.23 -57.91
CA ALA A 111 1.01 -11.78 -57.36
C ALA A 111 1.12 -12.11 -55.86
N LYS A 112 2.18 -12.78 -55.43
CA LYS A 112 2.42 -13.06 -53.99
C LYS A 112 2.64 -11.79 -53.17
N LEU A 113 3.30 -10.77 -53.72
CA LEU A 113 3.44 -9.47 -53.06
C LEU A 113 2.11 -8.73 -52.95
N ALA A 114 1.24 -8.83 -53.95
CA ALA A 114 -0.11 -8.27 -53.89
C ALA A 114 -0.96 -8.97 -52.81
N GLU A 115 -0.97 -10.31 -52.80
CA GLU A 115 -1.68 -11.11 -51.79
C GLU A 115 -1.19 -10.82 -50.36
N LEU A 116 0.13 -10.70 -50.16
CA LEU A 116 0.70 -10.35 -48.86
C LEU A 116 0.34 -8.92 -48.43
N ARG A 117 0.27 -7.98 -49.36
CA ARG A 117 -0.16 -6.59 -49.08
C ARG A 117 -1.64 -6.53 -48.72
N GLU A 118 -2.50 -7.27 -49.41
CA GLU A 118 -3.92 -7.38 -49.08
C GLU A 118 -4.11 -8.02 -47.70
N LYS A 119 -3.43 -9.12 -47.41
CA LYS A 119 -3.47 -9.77 -46.09
C LYS A 119 -2.92 -8.88 -44.97
N ALA A 120 -1.92 -8.05 -45.24
CA ALA A 120 -1.42 -7.05 -44.30
C ALA A 120 -2.42 -5.91 -44.09
N ALA A 121 -3.09 -5.45 -45.15
CA ALA A 121 -4.13 -4.43 -45.07
C ALA A 121 -5.34 -4.93 -44.28
N GLU A 122 -5.78 -6.17 -44.48
CA GLU A 122 -6.84 -6.80 -43.69
C GLU A 122 -6.48 -6.91 -42.21
N ARG A 123 -5.24 -7.29 -41.89
CA ARG A 123 -4.74 -7.35 -40.51
C ARG A 123 -4.75 -5.96 -39.86
N LYS A 124 -4.27 -4.94 -40.55
CA LYS A 124 -4.30 -3.55 -40.07
C LYS A 124 -5.74 -3.05 -39.88
N ALA A 125 -6.65 -3.39 -40.79
CA ALA A 125 -8.06 -3.01 -40.67
C ALA A 125 -8.72 -3.67 -39.43
N LYS A 126 -8.43 -4.96 -39.18
CA LYS A 126 -8.91 -5.66 -37.97
C LYS A 126 -8.32 -5.05 -36.70
N GLN A 127 -7.02 -4.75 -36.69
CA GLN A 127 -6.36 -4.08 -35.56
C GLN A 127 -6.97 -2.70 -35.27
N ALA A 128 -7.20 -1.89 -36.30
CA ALA A 128 -7.81 -0.57 -36.14
C ALA A 128 -9.25 -0.62 -35.57
N VAL A 129 -10.00 -1.70 -35.85
CA VAL A 129 -11.33 -1.91 -35.26
C VAL A 129 -11.23 -2.29 -33.78
N GLU A 130 -10.30 -3.18 -33.42
CA GLU A 130 -10.09 -3.59 -32.03
C GLU A 130 -9.51 -2.43 -31.19
N GLU A 131 -8.55 -1.67 -31.71
CA GLU A 131 -8.02 -0.47 -31.05
C GLU A 131 -9.12 0.57 -30.79
N LYS A 132 -10.03 0.79 -31.74
CA LYS A 132 -11.19 1.68 -31.52
C LYS A 132 -12.12 1.17 -30.42
N LYS A 133 -12.32 -0.15 -30.29
CA LYS A 133 -13.14 -0.72 -29.20
C LYS A 133 -12.43 -0.59 -27.87
N GLU A 134 -11.13 -0.84 -27.84
CA GLU A 134 -10.31 -0.73 -26.63
C GLU A 134 -10.21 0.72 -26.15
N GLN A 135 -10.03 1.68 -27.07
CA GLN A 135 -10.08 3.12 -26.75
C GLN A 135 -11.43 3.53 -26.14
N LYS A 136 -12.55 3.08 -26.72
CA LYS A 136 -13.89 3.33 -26.15
C LYS A 136 -14.05 2.71 -24.76
N ARG A 137 -13.57 1.48 -24.56
CA ARG A 137 -13.61 0.81 -23.26
C ARG A 137 -12.75 1.54 -22.23
N ASN A 138 -11.56 1.99 -22.60
CA ASN A 138 -10.67 2.75 -21.72
C ASN A 138 -11.27 4.12 -21.37
N GLU A 139 -11.92 4.79 -22.32
CA GLU A 139 -12.65 6.02 -22.05
C GLU A 139 -13.85 5.79 -21.11
N GLU A 140 -14.59 4.71 -21.31
CA GLU A 140 -15.70 4.33 -20.42
C GLU A 140 -15.22 4.02 -19.01
N ILE A 141 -14.09 3.31 -18.86
CA ILE A 141 -13.47 3.04 -17.55
C ILE A 141 -13.07 4.35 -16.87
N ARG A 142 -12.44 5.29 -17.60
CA ARG A 142 -12.09 6.61 -17.03
C ARG A 142 -13.33 7.36 -16.56
N ARG A 143 -14.38 7.40 -17.37
CA ARG A 143 -15.65 8.07 -17.01
C ARG A 143 -16.31 7.42 -15.80
N LYS A 144 -16.37 6.08 -15.74
CA LYS A 144 -16.90 5.34 -14.59
C LYS A 144 -16.09 5.59 -13.33
N HIS A 145 -14.77 5.52 -13.41
CA HIS A 145 -13.90 5.78 -12.27
C HIS A 145 -14.05 7.19 -11.71
N THR A 146 -14.10 8.21 -12.58
CA THR A 146 -14.33 9.60 -12.11
C THR A 146 -15.69 9.71 -11.43
N LYS A 147 -16.74 9.15 -12.04
CA LYS A 147 -18.09 9.17 -11.46
C LYS A 147 -18.13 8.45 -10.09
N GLU A 148 -17.58 7.24 -9.99
CA GLU A 148 -17.51 6.49 -8.74
C GLU A 148 -16.71 7.25 -7.67
N SER A 149 -15.64 7.96 -8.07
CA SER A 149 -14.85 8.77 -7.13
C SER A 149 -15.63 9.98 -6.60
N ASP A 150 -16.47 10.60 -7.42
CA ASP A 150 -17.28 11.75 -7.02
C ASP A 150 -18.51 11.30 -6.21
N ASP A 151 -19.16 10.21 -6.62
CA ASP A 151 -20.25 9.57 -5.86
C ASP A 151 -19.76 9.14 -4.47
N ALA A 152 -18.54 8.58 -4.35
CA ALA A 152 -17.95 8.20 -3.06
C ALA A 152 -17.66 9.42 -2.17
N LYS A 153 -17.22 10.55 -2.74
CA LYS A 153 -17.02 11.80 -1.99
C LYS A 153 -18.34 12.38 -1.50
N GLU A 154 -19.38 12.38 -2.33
CA GLU A 154 -20.71 12.85 -1.95
C GLU A 154 -21.31 11.97 -0.85
N GLU A 155 -21.17 10.64 -0.95
CA GLU A 155 -21.63 9.71 0.07
C GLU A 155 -20.89 9.91 1.41
N LEU A 156 -19.57 10.11 1.37
CA LEU A 156 -18.77 10.41 2.56
C LEU A 156 -19.24 11.72 3.21
N ALA A 157 -19.37 12.79 2.44
CA ALA A 157 -19.85 14.08 2.94
C ALA A 157 -21.26 13.97 3.54
N ARG A 158 -22.16 13.22 2.90
CA ARG A 158 -23.51 12.98 3.41
C ARG A 158 -23.48 12.17 4.72
N LYS A 159 -22.65 11.13 4.81
CA LYS A 159 -22.48 10.34 6.04
C LYS A 159 -21.92 11.18 7.18
N GLU A 160 -20.97 12.07 6.89
CA GLU A 160 -20.41 13.00 7.88
C GLU A 160 -21.47 13.98 8.40
N GLN A 161 -22.25 14.59 7.51
CA GLN A 161 -23.35 15.48 7.90
C GLN A 161 -24.41 14.77 8.75
N ILE A 162 -24.79 13.54 8.38
CA ILE A 162 -25.73 12.72 9.18
C ILE A 162 -25.12 12.40 10.55
N LYS A 163 -23.83 12.04 10.60
CA LYS A 163 -23.13 11.71 11.85
C LYS A 163 -23.00 12.93 12.75
N GLU A 164 -22.69 14.11 12.21
CA GLU A 164 -22.63 15.35 12.97
C GLU A 164 -24.01 15.75 13.51
N ALA A 165 -25.05 15.68 12.67
CA ALA A 165 -26.42 15.95 13.10
C ALA A 165 -26.89 14.96 14.18
N ALA A 166 -26.53 13.68 14.07
CA ALA A 166 -26.82 12.65 15.08
C ALA A 166 -26.07 12.91 16.39
N LYS A 167 -24.78 13.22 16.34
CA LYS A 167 -23.98 13.61 17.52
C LYS A 167 -24.57 14.82 18.22
N LYS A 168 -24.92 15.88 17.48
CA LYS A 168 -25.54 17.07 18.05
C LYS A 168 -26.91 16.79 18.69
N ARG A 169 -27.68 15.85 18.16
CA ARG A 169 -28.94 15.40 18.79
C ARG A 169 -28.67 14.60 20.06
N GLN A 170 -27.65 13.73 20.04
CA GLN A 170 -27.24 12.93 21.19
C GLN A 170 -26.71 13.82 22.32
N GLU A 171 -25.81 14.75 22.03
CA GLU A 171 -25.29 15.73 23.02
C GLU A 171 -26.41 16.52 23.69
N LYS A 172 -27.39 17.01 22.90
CA LYS A 172 -28.57 17.68 23.45
C LYS A 172 -29.42 16.77 24.34
N ALA A 173 -29.58 15.50 23.96
CA ALA A 173 -30.34 14.53 24.74
C ALA A 173 -29.62 14.17 26.06
N ASP A 174 -28.29 14.00 26.00
CA ASP A 174 -27.45 13.72 27.15
C ASP A 174 -27.39 14.90 28.13
N ASP A 175 -27.35 16.14 27.62
CA ASP A 175 -27.47 17.35 28.44
C ASP A 175 -28.81 17.43 29.18
N ILE A 176 -29.91 17.11 28.48
CA ILE A 176 -31.24 17.07 29.09
C ILE A 176 -31.31 15.96 30.14
N ALA A 177 -30.75 14.77 29.84
CA ALA A 177 -30.71 13.66 30.78
C ALA A 177 -29.84 13.97 32.00
N ALA A 178 -28.69 14.63 31.83
CA ALA A 178 -27.82 15.07 32.91
C ALA A 178 -28.53 16.09 33.81
N LYS A 179 -29.21 17.09 33.24
CA LYS A 179 -30.02 18.06 33.98
C LYS A 179 -31.15 17.39 34.76
N LYS A 180 -31.85 16.41 34.16
CA LYS A 180 -32.87 15.61 34.85
C LYS A 180 -32.27 14.83 36.02
N ARG A 181 -31.17 14.10 35.82
CA ARG A 181 -30.46 13.37 36.89
C ARG A 181 -30.02 14.27 38.05
N ILE A 182 -29.55 15.49 37.76
CA ILE A 182 -29.19 16.45 38.80
C ILE A 182 -30.44 16.91 39.55
N LYS A 183 -31.52 17.22 38.84
CA LYS A 183 -32.79 17.61 39.45
C LYS A 183 -33.35 16.52 40.35
N ASP A 184 -33.34 15.27 39.89
CA ASP A 184 -33.81 14.11 40.66
C ASP A 184 -32.97 13.89 41.93
N LYS A 185 -31.64 14.09 41.85
CA LYS A 185 -30.76 14.05 43.03
C LYS A 185 -31.06 15.16 44.04
N ILE A 186 -31.34 16.38 43.56
CA ILE A 186 -31.71 17.50 44.43
C ILE A 186 -33.07 17.25 45.08
N GLU A 187 -34.02 16.70 44.35
CA GLU A 187 -35.34 16.34 44.88
C GLU A 187 -35.25 15.22 45.91
N ALA A 188 -34.45 14.18 45.64
CA ALA A 188 -34.17 13.12 46.59
C ALA A 188 -33.47 13.62 47.86
N ASP A 189 -32.46 14.49 47.76
CA ASP A 189 -31.79 15.09 48.94
C ASP A 189 -32.77 15.97 49.74
N LYS A 190 -33.60 16.75 49.05
CA LYS A 190 -34.62 17.60 49.69
C LYS A 190 -35.70 16.77 50.38
N ALA A 191 -36.15 15.68 49.76
CA ALA A 191 -37.11 14.75 50.36
C ALA A 191 -36.49 14.03 51.57
N ALA A 192 -35.24 13.57 51.47
CA ALA A 192 -34.52 12.95 52.58
C ALA A 192 -34.32 13.91 53.76
N ARG A 193 -33.99 15.18 53.51
CA ARG A 193 -33.92 16.21 54.57
C ARG A 193 -35.27 16.46 55.22
N LYS A 194 -36.34 16.58 54.43
CA LYS A 194 -37.70 16.74 54.95
C LYS A 194 -38.13 15.55 55.80
N ALA A 195 -37.88 14.32 55.33
CA ALA A 195 -38.20 13.10 56.06
C ALA A 195 -37.43 13.01 57.39
N LYS A 196 -36.14 13.40 57.42
CA LYS A 196 -35.36 13.48 58.66
C LYS A 196 -35.89 14.51 59.64
N ILE A 197 -36.23 15.72 59.17
CA ILE A 197 -36.81 16.78 60.03
C ILE A 197 -38.17 16.34 60.58
N GLU A 198 -39.00 15.70 59.76
CA GLU A 198 -40.30 15.17 60.19
C GLU A 198 -40.15 14.00 61.16
N GLU A 199 -39.16 13.12 60.96
CA GLU A 199 -38.81 12.05 61.90
C GLU A 199 -38.31 12.61 63.23
N GLU A 200 -37.42 13.60 63.23
CA GLU A 200 -36.94 14.28 64.44
C GLU A 200 -38.08 15.01 65.16
N LYS A 201 -38.98 15.68 64.42
CA LYS A 201 -40.17 16.33 64.99
C LYS A 201 -41.14 15.30 65.57
N ARG A 202 -41.37 14.18 64.89
CA ARG A 202 -42.18 13.06 65.38
C ARG A 202 -41.57 12.41 66.62
N MET A 203 -40.24 12.26 66.67
CA MET A 203 -39.51 11.81 67.87
C MET A 203 -39.61 12.83 69.01
N ARG A 204 -39.66 14.13 68.72
CA ARG A 204 -39.79 15.19 69.73
C ARG A 204 -41.21 15.31 70.28
N GLU A 205 -42.22 15.12 69.45
CA GLU A 205 -43.65 15.17 69.83
C GLU A 205 -44.13 13.87 70.51
N ASN A 206 -43.39 12.76 70.39
CA ASN A 206 -43.68 11.52 71.13
C ASN A 206 -42.46 10.94 71.87
N PRO A 207 -42.09 11.47 73.05
CA PRO A 207 -40.99 10.96 73.87
C PRO A 207 -41.29 9.62 74.57
N ALA A 208 -42.50 9.07 74.45
CA ALA A 208 -42.92 7.83 75.13
C ALA A 208 -42.88 6.58 74.22
N ALA A 209 -42.60 6.74 72.92
CA ALA A 209 -42.57 5.63 71.95
C ALA A 209 -41.16 5.17 71.55
N TYR A 210 -40.08 5.73 72.13
CA TYR A 210 -38.72 5.28 71.84
C TYR A 210 -37.97 4.93 73.13
N ASN A 211 -37.81 3.62 73.34
CA ASN A 211 -37.00 2.99 74.37
C ASN A 211 -35.52 2.98 73.90
N PRO A 212 -34.60 3.76 74.50
CA PRO A 212 -33.18 3.66 74.20
C PRO A 212 -32.60 2.49 74.98
N GLY A 213 -32.83 1.27 74.46
CA GLY A 213 -32.35 0.02 75.03
C GLY A 213 -31.52 -0.77 74.02
N ALA A 214 -30.49 -0.15 73.44
CA ALA A 214 -29.46 -0.87 72.69
C ALA A 214 -28.08 -0.25 72.97
N ALA A 215 -27.19 -1.08 73.47
CA ALA A 215 -25.88 -0.73 74.02
C ALA A 215 -25.01 0.06 73.04
N THR A 216 -24.48 1.19 73.50
CA THR A 216 -23.30 1.83 72.93
C THR A 216 -22.29 2.09 74.04
N ALA A 217 -21.07 1.62 73.84
CA ALA A 217 -19.88 1.94 74.62
C ALA A 217 -18.66 1.82 73.68
N PRO A 218 -17.55 2.54 73.93
CA PRO A 218 -17.45 3.97 74.17
C PRO A 218 -16.54 4.66 73.14
N SER A 219 -16.62 5.99 73.07
CA SER A 219 -15.71 6.84 72.29
C SER A 219 -14.31 6.88 72.93
N GLY A 220 -13.27 6.68 72.11
CA GLY A 220 -11.87 6.99 72.44
C GLY A 220 -11.36 8.14 71.58
N ALA A 221 -10.59 9.02 72.22
CA ALA A 221 -10.21 10.36 71.79
C ALA A 221 -9.25 10.45 70.58
N ALA A 222 -9.18 11.67 70.06
CA ALA A 222 -8.32 12.14 68.98
C ALA A 222 -6.82 11.88 69.17
N ALA A 223 -6.14 11.53 68.07
CA ALA A 223 -4.73 11.80 67.83
C ALA A 223 -4.50 11.98 66.31
N ALA A 224 -3.66 12.96 65.98
CA ALA A 224 -3.39 13.44 64.65
C ALA A 224 -2.43 12.56 63.82
N ALA A 225 -2.51 12.78 62.50
CA ALA A 225 -1.49 12.58 61.47
C ALA A 225 -1.20 11.16 60.91
N ALA A 226 -1.77 10.89 59.73
CA ALA A 226 -1.09 10.32 58.55
C ALA A 226 -1.99 10.51 57.32
N PRO A 227 -1.47 10.82 56.12
CA PRO A 227 -2.32 11.02 54.94
C PRO A 227 -2.92 9.68 54.52
N ALA A 228 -4.25 9.62 54.51
CA ALA A 228 -4.99 8.44 54.09
C ALA A 228 -4.69 8.12 52.62
N ALA A 229 -4.31 6.86 52.39
CA ALA A 229 -4.07 6.30 51.08
C ALA A 229 -5.26 6.56 50.14
N ALA A 230 -4.93 7.00 48.93
CA ALA A 230 -5.88 7.20 47.84
C ALA A 230 -6.75 5.94 47.62
N PRO A 231 -8.04 6.08 47.25
CA PRO A 231 -8.92 4.95 47.03
C PRO A 231 -8.34 4.04 45.93
N ALA A 232 -8.39 2.72 46.17
CA ALA A 232 -7.93 1.71 45.22
C ALA A 232 -8.56 1.95 43.85
N LYS A 233 -7.72 2.27 42.86
CA LYS A 233 -8.16 2.48 41.48
C LYS A 233 -8.74 1.16 40.97
N VAL A 234 -9.96 1.21 40.45
CA VAL A 234 -10.52 0.17 39.58
C VAL A 234 -9.47 -0.09 38.49
N VAL A 235 -8.96 -1.32 38.47
CA VAL A 235 -7.84 -1.71 37.60
C VAL A 235 -8.42 -2.00 36.22
N ASN A 236 -8.36 -1.00 35.33
CA ASN A 236 -8.70 -1.22 33.93
C ASN A 236 -7.57 -2.01 33.27
N HIS A 237 -7.81 -3.27 32.92
CA HIS A 237 -6.85 -4.11 32.20
C HIS A 237 -6.92 -3.97 30.66
N SER A 238 -7.76 -3.07 30.17
CA SER A 238 -7.93 -2.81 28.72
C SER A 238 -6.94 -1.78 28.17
N GLU A 239 -6.34 -0.97 29.04
CA GLU A 239 -5.44 0.13 28.68
C GLU A 239 -4.21 0.09 29.58
N ALA A 240 -3.05 0.47 29.02
CA ALA A 240 -1.79 0.62 29.73
C ALA A 240 -1.40 2.10 29.83
N ARG A 241 -1.10 2.55 31.04
CA ARG A 241 -0.50 3.88 31.28
C ARG A 241 1.02 3.75 31.35
N LEU A 242 1.70 4.23 30.32
CA LEU A 242 3.15 4.16 30.19
C LEU A 242 3.78 5.50 30.58
N ARG A 243 4.74 5.44 31.50
CA ARG A 243 5.69 6.53 31.77
C ARG A 243 7.01 6.20 31.09
N LEU A 244 7.29 6.87 29.99
CA LEU A 244 8.46 6.67 29.13
C LEU A 244 9.51 7.73 29.47
N GLN A 245 10.66 7.32 30.00
CA GLN A 245 11.79 8.20 30.26
C GLN A 245 12.67 8.23 29.02
N THR A 246 12.60 9.32 28.26
CA THR A 246 13.47 9.54 27.09
C THR A 246 14.65 10.46 27.49
N PRO A 247 15.77 10.50 26.73
CA PRO A 247 16.85 11.45 26.96
C PRO A 247 16.39 12.92 26.93
N SER A 248 15.37 13.21 26.14
CA SER A 248 14.70 14.52 26.02
C SER A 248 13.59 14.73 27.07
N GLY A 249 13.56 13.93 28.13
CA GLY A 249 12.66 14.06 29.29
C GLY A 249 11.57 12.99 29.36
N ASN A 250 10.62 13.12 30.28
CA ASN A 250 9.57 12.12 30.46
C ASN A 250 8.39 12.34 29.49
N VAL A 251 7.78 11.26 29.03
CA VAL A 251 6.55 11.21 28.24
C VAL A 251 5.55 10.31 28.96
N MET A 252 4.30 10.73 29.07
CA MET A 252 3.22 9.90 29.63
C MET A 252 2.19 9.62 28.54
N LYS A 253 1.94 8.34 28.27
CA LYS A 253 1.00 7.89 27.24
C LYS A 253 0.06 6.84 27.80
N THR A 254 -1.20 6.91 27.38
CA THR A 254 -2.19 5.85 27.65
C THR A 254 -2.49 5.19 26.31
N MET A 255 -2.22 3.90 26.21
CA MET A 255 -2.38 3.12 24.97
C MET A 255 -3.24 1.88 25.26
N PRO A 256 -4.00 1.35 24.29
CA PRO A 256 -4.69 0.08 24.44
C PRO A 256 -3.73 -1.08 24.75
N ALA A 257 -4.19 -2.08 25.51
CA ALA A 257 -3.37 -3.22 25.94
C ALA A 257 -2.82 -4.08 24.78
N GLU A 258 -3.48 -4.03 23.62
CA GLU A 258 -3.13 -4.78 22.41
C GLU A 258 -2.11 -4.06 21.52
N THR A 259 -1.75 -2.81 21.85
CA THR A 259 -0.72 -2.08 21.08
C THR A 259 0.63 -2.74 21.23
N THR A 260 1.41 -2.72 20.15
CA THR A 260 2.75 -3.32 20.11
C THR A 260 3.80 -2.35 20.65
N LEU A 261 4.92 -2.88 21.13
CA LEU A 261 6.07 -2.06 21.53
C LEU A 261 6.63 -1.24 20.35
N PHE A 262 6.49 -1.75 19.12
CA PHE A 262 6.81 -1.02 17.89
C PHE A 262 5.97 0.26 17.73
N GLU A 263 4.64 0.18 17.86
CA GLU A 263 3.75 1.35 17.77
C GLU A 263 4.06 2.38 18.88
N VAL A 264 4.47 1.91 20.06
CA VAL A 264 4.92 2.80 21.15
C VAL A 264 6.22 3.50 20.78
N ALA A 265 7.15 2.81 20.12
CA ALA A 265 8.39 3.41 19.61
C ALA A 265 8.10 4.48 18.54
N GLU A 266 7.20 4.22 17.60
CA GLU A 266 6.78 5.20 16.59
C GLU A 266 6.09 6.42 17.21
N ALA A 267 5.24 6.21 18.23
CA ALA A 267 4.60 7.32 18.94
C ALA A 267 5.61 8.23 19.64
N ILE A 268 6.69 7.66 20.20
CA ILE A 268 7.79 8.44 20.80
C ILE A 268 8.56 9.20 19.72
N LYS A 269 8.84 8.55 18.58
CA LYS A 269 9.50 9.17 17.43
C LYS A 269 8.69 10.36 16.91
N HIS A 270 7.37 10.25 16.83
CA HIS A 270 6.50 11.34 16.40
C HIS A 270 6.47 12.52 17.39
N GLU A 271 6.50 12.27 18.70
CA GLU A 271 6.43 13.35 19.70
C GLU A 271 7.77 14.04 19.98
N LYS A 272 8.85 13.27 20.04
CA LYS A 272 10.16 13.75 20.51
C LYS A 272 11.30 13.54 19.53
N GLY A 273 11.03 12.99 18.34
CA GLY A 273 12.04 12.77 17.30
C GLY A 273 13.16 11.83 17.73
N THR A 274 12.95 11.01 18.77
CA THR A 274 13.96 10.09 19.30
C THR A 274 13.71 8.70 18.73
N ASP A 275 14.69 8.15 18.01
CA ASP A 275 14.65 6.76 17.56
C ASP A 275 14.89 5.83 18.74
N VAL A 276 13.94 4.93 19.00
CA VAL A 276 13.99 4.01 20.13
C VAL A 276 14.73 2.72 19.74
N THR A 277 15.79 2.41 20.47
CA THR A 277 16.60 1.19 20.30
C THR A 277 16.18 0.08 21.28
N SER A 278 15.78 0.44 22.50
CA SER A 278 15.35 -0.53 23.50
C SER A 278 14.48 0.09 24.60
N PHE A 279 13.63 -0.73 25.19
CA PHE A 279 12.85 -0.39 26.38
C PHE A 279 13.42 -1.13 27.59
N THR A 280 13.62 -0.44 28.70
CA THR A 280 14.11 -1.03 29.95
C THR A 280 13.17 -0.70 31.11
N GLN A 281 12.55 -1.71 31.72
CA GLN A 281 11.84 -1.56 32.99
C GLN A 281 12.86 -1.58 34.14
N ALA A 282 12.69 -0.68 35.11
CA ALA A 282 13.59 -0.60 36.26
C ALA A 282 13.39 -1.76 37.26
N PHE A 283 12.13 -2.16 37.50
CA PHE A 283 11.79 -3.22 38.46
C PHE A 283 10.51 -3.98 38.09
N PRO A 284 10.52 -5.32 38.06
CA PRO A 284 11.72 -6.16 37.91
C PRO A 284 12.48 -5.74 36.65
N ARG A 285 13.82 -5.78 36.70
CA ARG A 285 14.63 -5.27 35.59
C ARG A 285 14.44 -6.17 34.38
N LYS A 286 13.80 -5.64 33.34
CA LYS A 286 13.54 -6.35 32.07
C LYS A 286 13.83 -5.41 30.91
N THR A 287 14.55 -5.92 29.93
CA THR A 287 14.96 -5.17 28.73
C THR A 287 14.34 -5.81 27.51
N TRP A 288 13.65 -5.01 26.69
CA TRP A 288 13.12 -5.43 25.40
C TRP A 288 13.97 -4.79 24.30
N SER A 289 14.51 -5.63 23.44
CA SER A 289 15.29 -5.24 22.27
C SER A 289 14.38 -5.13 21.05
N TYR A 290 14.94 -4.74 19.90
CA TYR A 290 14.19 -4.63 18.64
C TYR A 290 13.45 -5.93 18.26
N GLU A 291 14.00 -7.10 18.59
CA GLU A 291 13.38 -8.40 18.33
C GLU A 291 12.07 -8.60 19.11
N ASP A 292 11.95 -7.94 20.26
CA ASP A 292 10.78 -8.01 21.14
C ASP A 292 9.71 -6.98 20.77
N PHE A 293 9.93 -6.11 19.77
CA PHE A 293 9.01 -5.01 19.45
C PHE A 293 7.67 -5.48 18.88
N GLY A 294 7.59 -6.74 18.43
CA GLY A 294 6.33 -7.39 18.04
C GLY A 294 5.43 -7.79 19.21
N LEU A 295 5.93 -7.79 20.45
CA LEU A 295 5.12 -8.10 21.63
C LEU A 295 4.13 -6.97 21.93
N THR A 296 2.92 -7.35 22.34
CA THR A 296 1.91 -6.42 22.81
C THR A 296 2.21 -5.94 24.24
N LEU A 297 1.68 -4.78 24.64
CA LEU A 297 1.81 -4.27 26.01
C LEU A 297 1.29 -5.25 27.07
N LYS A 298 0.28 -6.05 26.72
CA LYS A 298 -0.26 -7.13 27.57
C LYS A 298 0.73 -8.28 27.73
N GLU A 299 1.31 -8.77 26.63
CA GLU A 299 2.30 -9.86 26.64
C GLU A 299 3.62 -9.45 27.31
N ALA A 300 4.01 -8.19 27.16
CA ALA A 300 5.16 -7.62 27.85
C ALA A 300 4.92 -7.42 29.37
N GLY A 301 3.68 -7.51 29.85
CA GLY A 301 3.33 -7.34 31.26
C GLY A 301 3.31 -5.87 31.72
N LEU A 302 3.02 -4.93 30.81
CA LEU A 302 3.08 -3.49 31.04
C LEU A 302 1.71 -2.87 31.42
N VAL A 303 0.67 -3.70 31.42
CA VAL A 303 -0.70 -3.36 31.84
C VAL A 303 -0.84 -3.63 33.35
N PRO A 304 -1.48 -2.75 34.15
CA PRO A 304 -2.22 -1.54 33.77
C PRO A 304 -1.35 -0.27 33.72
N SER A 305 -0.13 -0.32 34.25
CA SER A 305 0.81 0.80 34.22
C SER A 305 2.25 0.32 34.31
N ALA A 306 3.14 0.94 33.53
CA ALA A 306 4.56 0.65 33.57
C ALA A 306 5.40 1.92 33.43
N ALA A 307 6.59 1.90 34.02
CA ALA A 307 7.61 2.92 33.85
C ALA A 307 8.80 2.30 33.11
N LEU A 308 9.08 2.82 31.91
CA LEU A 308 10.12 2.33 31.03
C LEU A 308 11.13 3.43 30.76
N VAL A 309 12.40 3.06 30.77
CA VAL A 309 13.50 3.88 30.26
C VAL A 309 13.69 3.54 28.80
N VAL A 310 13.67 4.57 27.96
CA VAL A 310 13.80 4.49 26.51
C VAL A 310 15.24 4.86 26.16
N LYS A 311 15.93 4.00 25.43
CA LYS A 311 17.28 4.25 24.95
C LYS A 311 17.30 4.31 23.44
#